data_AF-A0A9D7KV96-F1
#
_entry.id   AF-A0A9D7KV96-F1
#
_cell.length_a   1.000
_cell.length_b   1.000
_cell.length_c   1.000
_cell.angle_alpha   90.00
_cell.angle_beta   90.00
_cell.angle_gamma   90.00
#
_symmetry.space_group_name_H-M   'P 1'
#
loop_
_entity.id
_entity.type
_entity.pdbx_description
1 polymer ?
#
loop_
_entity_poly.entity_id
_entity_poly.type
_entity_poly.pdbx_seq_one_letter_code
_entity_poly.pdbx_strand_id
1 'polypeptide(L)'
;MKKHCIYLILFSLIFITCDIAKPPIGNTQIFSGYLYEDCNMEPKINHEVNLFQDYEIGLIDDTGGSLATGYTDSTGYFRLEFNHDGIGAIHFREGTNNLMDFIPWNLEIAEVNVFRHPTYSIQLSLNVINSYIMGDTLTISDISAAGGSPDGLRVPCPLTSGILYTYTNVPLIGMIYEGYNWEMIWWINEYNSVYDKQEFTINKYCNDTIFVTATIE
;
A
#
# COMPACT_ATOMS: atom_id res chain seq x y z
N MET A 1 73.53 24.79 10.18
CA MET A 1 72.33 25.65 10.12
C MET A 1 71.14 24.82 9.68
N LYS A 2 70.24 24.45 10.60
CA LYS A 2 69.00 23.72 10.30
C LYS A 2 67.88 24.74 10.06
N LYS A 3 67.38 24.85 8.83
CA LYS A 3 66.14 25.58 8.54
C LYS A 3 64.96 24.62 8.78
N HIS A 4 64.14 24.95 9.76
CA HIS A 4 62.94 24.20 10.11
C HIS A 4 61.82 24.63 9.14
N CYS A 5 61.23 23.67 8.43
CA CYS A 5 59.96 23.89 7.73
C CYS A 5 58.83 23.68 8.76
N ILE A 6 58.15 24.77 9.09
CA ILE A 6 56.92 24.74 9.88
C ILE A 6 55.80 24.27 8.96
N TYR A 7 55.24 23.10 9.23
CA TYR A 7 54.02 22.63 8.58
C TYR A 7 52.82 23.32 9.24
N LEU A 8 52.19 24.23 8.52
CA LEU A 8 50.90 24.82 8.90
C LEU A 8 49.81 23.88 8.37
N ILE A 9 49.24 23.05 9.24
CA ILE A 9 48.10 22.19 8.87
C ILE A 9 46.85 23.08 8.88
N LEU A 10 46.45 23.53 7.68
CA LEU A 10 45.20 24.23 7.46
C LEU A 10 44.09 23.16 7.45
N PHE A 11 43.30 23.10 8.52
CA PHE A 11 42.07 22.28 8.58
C PHE A 11 41.03 22.92 7.67
N SER A 12 41.09 22.63 6.37
CA SER A 12 40.01 22.95 5.44
C SER A 12 38.82 22.06 5.78
N LEU A 13 37.78 22.63 6.40
CA LEU A 13 36.45 22.03 6.43
C LEU A 13 36.00 21.86 4.97
N ILE A 14 36.14 20.66 4.44
CA ILE A 14 35.47 20.26 3.20
C ILE A 14 34.03 20.01 3.60
N PHE A 15 33.17 21.02 3.41
CA PHE A 15 31.74 20.77 3.29
C PHE A 15 31.55 19.97 2.00
N ILE A 16 31.54 18.64 2.12
CA ILE A 16 31.00 17.78 1.08
C ILE A 16 29.49 18.03 1.14
N THR A 17 29.03 19.03 0.40
CA THR A 17 27.62 19.09 0.02
C THR A 17 27.42 17.87 -0.87
N CYS A 18 26.83 16.82 -0.31
CA CYS A 18 26.31 15.74 -1.12
C CYS A 18 25.12 16.37 -1.86
N ASP A 19 25.40 16.95 -3.03
CA ASP A 19 24.34 17.13 -4.02
C ASP A 19 23.86 15.70 -4.28
N ILE A 20 22.74 15.35 -3.65
CA ILE A 20 21.96 14.18 -4.04
C ILE A 20 21.67 14.48 -5.50
N ALA A 21 22.37 13.77 -6.39
CA ALA A 21 22.21 13.95 -7.82
C ALA A 21 20.72 13.79 -8.08
N LYS A 22 20.07 14.88 -8.51
CA LYS A 22 18.70 14.80 -8.98
C LYS A 22 18.69 13.70 -10.04
N PRO A 23 17.78 12.73 -9.96
CA PRO A 23 17.70 11.73 -11.00
C PRO A 23 17.60 12.46 -12.35
N PRO A 24 18.27 11.96 -13.40
CA PRO A 24 18.23 12.60 -14.70
C PRO A 24 16.76 12.79 -15.09
N ILE A 25 16.38 14.03 -15.47
CA ILE A 25 15.03 14.34 -15.96
C ILE A 25 14.67 13.28 -16.99
N GLY A 26 13.72 12.43 -16.62
CA GLY A 26 13.42 11.20 -17.33
C GLY A 26 12.85 11.48 -18.71
N ASN A 27 12.87 10.46 -19.57
CA ASN A 27 12.01 10.44 -20.76
C ASN A 27 10.55 10.69 -20.35
N THR A 28 9.67 11.07 -21.26
CA THR A 28 8.24 11.15 -20.93
C THR A 28 7.66 9.76 -20.74
N GLN A 29 7.00 9.53 -19.59
CA GLN A 29 6.24 8.32 -19.27
C GLN A 29 4.76 8.50 -19.59
N ILE A 30 4.05 7.39 -19.77
CA ILE A 30 2.60 7.34 -19.93
C ILE A 30 2.00 6.56 -18.76
N PHE A 31 0.98 7.14 -18.13
CA PHE A 31 0.07 6.47 -17.21
C PHE A 31 -1.34 6.52 -17.81
N SER A 32 -1.91 5.38 -18.16
CA SER A 32 -3.22 5.31 -18.80
C SER A 32 -4.03 4.12 -18.32
N GLY A 33 -5.34 4.25 -18.37
CA GLY A 33 -6.25 3.28 -17.78
C GLY A 33 -7.69 3.74 -17.76
N TYR A 34 -8.50 3.09 -16.93
CA TYR A 34 -9.90 3.39 -16.75
C TYR A 34 -10.16 3.72 -15.28
N LEU A 35 -10.96 4.77 -15.04
CA LEU A 35 -11.46 5.12 -13.72
C LEU A 35 -12.91 4.66 -13.58
N TYR A 36 -13.18 3.88 -12.54
CA TYR A 36 -14.51 3.42 -12.17
C TYR A 36 -14.94 3.98 -10.82
N GLU A 37 -16.24 4.17 -10.65
CA GLU A 37 -16.82 4.62 -9.37
C GLU A 37 -16.61 3.57 -8.28
N ASP A 38 -16.83 2.30 -8.61
CA ASP A 38 -16.79 1.18 -7.69
C ASP A 38 -16.56 -0.16 -8.44
N CYS A 39 -16.68 -1.26 -7.70
CA CYS A 39 -16.51 -2.62 -8.21
C CYS A 39 -17.63 -3.13 -9.14
N ASN A 40 -18.69 -2.34 -9.39
CA ASN A 40 -19.69 -2.61 -10.41
C ASN A 40 -19.24 -2.17 -11.81
N MET A 41 -18.02 -1.64 -11.94
CA MET A 41 -17.41 -1.20 -13.20
C MET A 41 -18.19 -0.04 -13.86
N GLU A 42 -18.84 0.81 -13.06
CA GLU A 42 -19.46 2.04 -13.57
C GLU A 42 -18.36 3.06 -13.91
N PRO A 43 -18.21 3.46 -15.19
CA PRO A 43 -17.13 4.35 -15.59
C PRO A 43 -17.36 5.78 -15.09
N LYS A 44 -16.32 6.40 -14.54
CA LYS A 44 -16.35 7.83 -14.19
C LYS A 44 -16.02 8.67 -15.40
N ILE A 45 -17.05 9.21 -16.05
CA ILE A 45 -16.90 10.02 -17.26
C ILE A 45 -16.65 11.50 -16.96
N ASN A 46 -15.84 12.18 -17.77
CA ASN A 46 -15.58 13.63 -17.68
C ASN A 46 -15.15 14.09 -16.28
N HIS A 47 -14.36 13.27 -15.59
CA HIS A 47 -13.83 13.54 -14.26
C HIS A 47 -12.36 13.97 -14.35
N GLU A 48 -12.00 15.02 -13.61
CA GLU A 48 -10.61 15.46 -13.51
C GLU A 48 -9.79 14.45 -12.72
N VAL A 49 -8.63 14.08 -13.26
CA VAL A 49 -7.67 13.19 -12.64
C VAL A 49 -6.27 13.78 -12.77
N ASN A 50 -5.41 13.54 -11.79
CA ASN A 50 -4.04 14.02 -11.84
C ASN A 50 -3.05 13.01 -11.28
N LEU A 51 -1.84 13.07 -11.80
CA LEU A 51 -0.67 12.51 -11.13
C LEU A 51 -0.09 13.57 -10.22
N PHE A 52 0.21 13.18 -8.99
CA PHE A 52 0.86 14.02 -7.98
C PHE A 52 2.11 13.32 -7.48
N GLN A 53 3.18 14.08 -7.27
CA GLN A 53 4.42 13.56 -6.72
C GLN A 53 4.82 14.31 -5.46
N ASP A 54 5.16 13.57 -4.42
CA ASP A 54 5.74 14.11 -3.20
C ASP A 54 7.17 14.63 -3.47
N TYR A 55 7.53 15.77 -2.87
CA TYR A 55 8.87 16.36 -3.00
C TYR A 55 9.93 15.63 -2.15
N GLU A 56 9.55 15.10 -0.99
CA GLU A 56 10.44 14.38 -0.06
C GLU A 56 9.86 13.01 0.33
N ILE A 57 10.75 12.08 0.71
CA ILE A 57 10.37 10.78 1.28
C ILE A 57 10.17 11.00 2.79
N GLY A 58 8.95 11.36 3.23
CA GLY A 58 8.69 11.64 4.64
C GLY A 58 7.20 11.73 5.00
N LEU A 59 6.86 11.33 6.23
CA LEU A 59 5.50 11.19 6.78
C LEU A 59 4.78 12.52 7.10
N ILE A 60 5.22 13.66 6.55
CA ILE A 60 4.69 14.99 6.90
C ILE A 60 4.09 15.64 5.66
N ASP A 61 2.77 15.83 5.70
CA ASP A 61 1.85 16.61 4.86
C ASP A 61 2.32 16.96 3.43
N ASP A 62 1.69 16.33 2.43
CA ASP A 62 1.29 16.82 1.09
C ASP A 62 2.19 17.87 0.40
N THR A 63 3.49 17.85 0.67
CA THR A 63 4.46 18.71 0.00
C THR A 63 4.81 18.04 -1.31
N GLY A 64 4.13 18.46 -2.37
CA GLY A 64 4.32 17.89 -3.70
C GLY A 64 3.75 18.77 -4.79
N GLY A 65 3.79 18.25 -6.02
CA GLY A 65 3.31 18.94 -7.21
C GLY A 65 2.54 18.01 -8.13
N SER A 66 1.61 18.58 -8.88
CA SER A 66 0.99 17.84 -10.00
C SER A 66 2.02 17.63 -11.10
N LEU A 67 2.21 16.37 -11.51
CA LEU A 67 3.03 16.01 -12.66
C LEU A 67 2.26 16.10 -13.97
N ALA A 68 0.98 15.74 -13.92
CA ALA A 68 0.07 15.78 -15.06
C ALA A 68 -1.36 15.88 -14.55
N THR A 69 -2.23 16.55 -15.31
CA THR A 69 -3.67 16.63 -15.07
C THR A 69 -4.39 16.35 -16.38
N GLY A 70 -5.54 15.68 -16.30
CA GLY A 70 -6.39 15.38 -17.45
C GLY A 70 -7.81 15.07 -17.03
N TYR A 71 -8.61 14.65 -18.00
CA TYR A 71 -10.00 14.24 -17.77
C TYR A 71 -10.23 12.86 -18.35
N THR A 72 -11.10 12.09 -17.71
CA THR A 72 -11.59 10.84 -18.26
C THR A 72 -12.55 11.10 -19.42
N ASP A 73 -12.53 10.22 -20.42
CA ASP A 73 -13.44 10.30 -21.57
C ASP A 73 -14.82 9.68 -21.29
N SER A 74 -15.64 9.51 -22.33
CA SER A 74 -16.99 8.93 -22.23
C SER A 74 -17.02 7.45 -21.81
N THR A 75 -15.86 6.78 -21.79
CA THR A 75 -15.69 5.39 -21.32
C THR A 75 -15.02 5.32 -19.95
N GLY A 76 -14.69 6.46 -19.34
CA GLY A 76 -13.89 6.51 -18.12
C GLY A 76 -12.39 6.36 -18.37
N TYR A 77 -11.95 6.31 -19.64
CA TYR A 77 -10.54 6.16 -19.99
C TYR A 77 -9.79 7.47 -19.76
N PHE A 78 -8.58 7.37 -19.20
CA PHE A 78 -7.64 8.47 -19.05
C PHE A 78 -6.28 8.11 -19.66
N ARG A 79 -5.54 9.14 -20.07
CA ARG A 79 -4.14 9.03 -20.47
C ARG A 79 -3.38 10.29 -20.07
N LEU A 80 -2.38 10.11 -19.22
CA LEU A 80 -1.54 11.18 -18.70
C LEU A 80 -0.10 10.93 -19.13
N GLU A 81 0.51 11.95 -19.74
CA GLU A 81 1.94 11.98 -20.02
C GLU A 81 2.62 12.80 -18.92
N PHE A 82 3.68 12.26 -18.33
CA PHE A 82 4.38 12.93 -17.24
C PHE A 82 5.89 12.72 -17.36
N ASN A 83 6.64 13.66 -16.79
CA ASN A 83 8.04 13.48 -16.47
C ASN A 83 8.14 13.52 -14.94
N HIS A 84 8.92 12.63 -14.34
CA HIS A 84 9.16 12.73 -12.89
C HIS A 84 10.06 13.95 -12.60
N ASP A 85 9.80 14.65 -11.49
CA ASP A 85 10.52 15.87 -11.08
C ASP A 85 11.10 15.77 -9.64
N GLY A 86 10.89 14.63 -8.97
CA GLY A 86 11.34 14.40 -7.59
C GLY A 86 11.69 12.95 -7.26
N ILE A 87 12.03 12.70 -6.00
CA ILE A 87 12.35 11.36 -5.46
C ILE A 87 11.20 10.72 -4.68
N GLY A 88 10.12 11.47 -4.43
CA GLY A 88 8.96 10.99 -3.68
C GLY A 88 8.04 10.09 -4.49
N ALA A 89 7.06 9.51 -3.79
CA ALA A 89 6.07 8.62 -4.38
C ALA A 89 5.18 9.37 -5.37
N ILE A 90 4.69 8.64 -6.38
CA ILE A 90 3.70 9.15 -7.33
C ILE A 90 2.33 8.56 -6.97
N HIS A 91 1.33 9.43 -6.97
CA HIS A 91 -0.05 9.13 -6.64
C HIS A 91 -0.93 9.48 -7.84
N PHE A 92 -1.92 8.64 -8.13
CA PHE A 92 -3.03 9.00 -8.99
C PHE A 92 -4.20 9.47 -8.13
N ARG A 93 -4.67 10.69 -8.39
CA ARG A 93 -5.64 11.41 -7.57
C ARG A 93 -6.89 11.79 -8.36
N GLU A 94 -8.00 11.89 -7.63
CA GLU A 94 -9.19 12.62 -8.02
C GLU A 94 -9.36 13.78 -7.02
N GLY A 95 -9.04 15.00 -7.46
CA GLY A 95 -8.94 16.16 -6.57
C GLY A 95 -7.81 15.97 -5.54
N THR A 96 -8.16 15.98 -4.25
CA THR A 96 -7.21 15.76 -3.15
C THR A 96 -7.13 14.31 -2.67
N ASN A 97 -7.97 13.42 -3.22
CA ASN A 97 -8.02 12.03 -2.77
C ASN A 97 -7.07 11.17 -3.57
N ASN A 98 -6.14 10.49 -2.88
CA ASN A 98 -5.32 9.43 -3.48
C ASN A 98 -6.20 8.22 -3.79
N LEU A 99 -6.28 7.85 -5.07
CA LEU A 99 -6.97 6.64 -5.51
C LEU A 99 -5.99 5.48 -5.67
N MET A 100 -4.76 5.76 -6.11
CA MET A 100 -3.69 4.79 -6.23
C MET A 100 -2.35 5.39 -5.82
N ASP A 101 -1.65 4.72 -4.92
CA ASP A 101 -0.35 5.13 -4.40
C ASP A 101 0.81 4.31 -5.00
N PHE A 102 2.03 4.83 -4.84
CA PHE A 102 3.30 4.19 -5.18
C PHE A 102 3.45 3.80 -6.67
N ILE A 103 2.94 4.63 -7.56
CA ILE A 103 3.12 4.46 -9.01
C ILE A 103 4.61 4.60 -9.36
N PRO A 104 5.22 3.64 -10.06
CA PRO A 104 6.63 3.71 -10.43
C PRO A 104 6.87 4.81 -11.47
N TRP A 105 7.83 5.66 -11.20
CA TRP A 105 8.21 6.79 -12.07
C TRP A 105 9.00 6.36 -13.32
N ASN A 106 9.48 5.12 -13.36
CA ASN A 106 10.36 4.60 -14.41
C ASN A 106 9.67 3.58 -15.34
N LEU A 107 8.35 3.45 -15.27
CA LEU A 107 7.58 2.50 -16.08
C LEU A 107 6.44 3.21 -16.80
N GLU A 108 6.26 2.85 -18.08
CA GLU A 108 5.01 3.12 -18.77
C GLU A 108 3.96 2.13 -18.27
N ILE A 109 2.82 2.65 -17.83
CA ILE A 109 1.70 1.87 -17.32
C ILE A 109 0.51 2.15 -18.22
N ALA A 110 0.00 1.10 -18.83
CA ALA A 110 -1.17 1.15 -19.70
C ALA A 110 -2.26 0.22 -19.17
N GLU A 111 -3.51 0.60 -19.46
CA GLU A 111 -4.71 -0.20 -19.19
C GLU A 111 -4.92 -0.55 -17.71
N VAL A 112 -4.45 0.29 -16.79
CA VAL A 112 -4.73 0.09 -15.36
C VAL A 112 -6.21 0.34 -15.06
N ASN A 113 -6.80 -0.48 -14.19
CA ASN A 113 -8.14 -0.22 -13.67
C ASN A 113 -8.00 0.44 -12.30
N VAL A 114 -8.48 1.66 -12.17
CA VAL A 114 -8.51 2.40 -10.91
C VAL A 114 -9.96 2.50 -10.43
N PHE A 115 -10.18 2.24 -9.15
CA PHE A 115 -11.49 2.31 -8.53
C PHE A 115 -11.50 3.43 -7.49
N ARG A 116 -12.53 4.26 -7.50
CA ARG A 116 -12.72 5.28 -6.46
C ARG A 116 -13.12 4.67 -5.12
N HIS A 117 -13.97 3.64 -5.15
CA HIS A 117 -14.37 2.88 -3.97
C HIS A 117 -14.01 1.38 -4.16
N PRO A 118 -12.72 1.03 -4.08
CA PRO A 118 -12.29 -0.35 -4.19
C PRO A 118 -12.79 -1.17 -3.01
N THR A 119 -13.16 -2.42 -3.29
CA THR A 119 -13.46 -3.40 -2.26
C THR A 119 -12.70 -4.69 -2.52
N TYR A 120 -12.57 -5.50 -1.47
CA TYR A 120 -12.04 -6.86 -1.58
C TYR A 120 -12.90 -7.83 -0.79
N SER A 121 -12.76 -9.12 -1.07
CA SER A 121 -13.33 -10.19 -0.26
C SER A 121 -12.21 -11.04 0.31
N ILE A 122 -12.45 -11.64 1.45
CA ILE A 122 -11.47 -12.47 2.15
C ILE A 122 -12.17 -13.60 2.90
N GLN A 123 -11.59 -14.78 2.82
CA GLN A 123 -12.00 -15.95 3.57
C GLN A 123 -10.82 -16.45 4.40
N LEU A 124 -11.03 -16.52 5.71
CA LEU A 124 -10.08 -17.10 6.64
C LEU A 124 -10.50 -18.53 6.99
N SER A 125 -9.57 -19.46 6.83
CA SER A 125 -9.68 -20.81 7.38
C SER A 125 -8.70 -21.02 8.52
N LEU A 126 -9.09 -21.88 9.47
CA LEU A 126 -8.23 -22.42 10.51
C LEU A 126 -7.77 -23.82 10.12
N ASN A 127 -6.48 -24.08 10.34
CA ASN A 127 -5.88 -25.40 10.30
C ASN A 127 -5.32 -25.73 11.69
N VAL A 128 -6.07 -26.50 12.47
CA VAL A 128 -5.74 -26.88 13.85
C VAL A 128 -4.99 -28.22 13.83
N ILE A 129 -3.72 -28.22 14.22
CA ILE A 129 -2.86 -29.42 14.22
C ILE A 129 -3.02 -30.20 15.52
N ASN A 130 -3.03 -29.52 16.67
CA ASN A 130 -3.28 -30.13 17.97
C ASN A 130 -4.62 -29.66 18.56
N SER A 131 -5.29 -30.55 19.29
CA SER A 131 -6.56 -30.21 19.97
C SER A 131 -6.30 -29.29 21.17
N TYR A 132 -6.73 -28.03 21.07
CA TYR A 132 -6.70 -27.09 22.20
C TYR A 132 -7.81 -27.39 23.22
N ILE A 133 -7.49 -27.20 24.49
CA ILE A 133 -8.32 -27.57 25.64
C ILE A 133 -9.41 -26.55 25.93
N MET A 134 -10.43 -27.01 26.66
CA MET A 134 -11.52 -26.19 27.20
C MET A 134 -10.95 -25.10 28.12
N GLY A 135 -11.12 -23.82 27.77
CA GLY A 135 -10.72 -22.67 28.59
C GLY A 135 -10.01 -21.56 27.83
N ASP A 136 -9.35 -21.89 26.72
CA ASP A 136 -8.59 -20.90 25.94
C ASP A 136 -9.47 -20.16 24.93
N THR A 137 -8.94 -19.07 24.40
CA THR A 137 -9.59 -18.26 23.37
C THR A 137 -8.55 -17.86 22.33
N LEU A 138 -8.79 -18.26 21.09
CA LEU A 138 -8.09 -17.74 19.93
C LEU A 138 -8.59 -16.32 19.67
N THR A 139 -7.67 -15.37 19.54
CA THR A 139 -7.97 -14.02 19.08
C THR A 139 -7.29 -13.80 17.75
N ILE A 140 -8.03 -13.29 16.77
CA ILE A 140 -7.55 -13.01 15.41
C ILE A 140 -7.86 -11.56 15.10
N SER A 141 -6.93 -10.87 14.45
CA SER A 141 -7.15 -9.48 14.00
C SER A 141 -8.46 -9.35 13.21
N ASP A 142 -9.26 -8.33 13.53
CA ASP A 142 -10.48 -8.03 12.79
C ASP A 142 -10.12 -7.24 11.53
N ILE A 143 -10.17 -7.94 10.39
CA ILE A 143 -9.85 -7.40 9.07
C ILE A 143 -11.05 -6.69 8.42
N SER A 144 -12.23 -6.71 9.04
CA SER A 144 -13.41 -6.00 8.51
C SER A 144 -13.39 -4.50 8.82
N ALA A 145 -12.67 -4.09 9.86
CA ALA A 145 -12.44 -2.70 10.18
C ALA A 145 -11.29 -2.16 9.31
N ALA A 146 -11.61 -1.24 8.40
CA ALA A 146 -10.59 -0.48 7.67
C ALA A 146 -9.62 0.15 8.68
N GLY A 147 -8.38 -0.34 8.72
CA GLY A 147 -7.35 0.11 9.68
C GLY A 147 -7.05 -0.85 10.85
N GLY A 148 -7.63 -2.05 10.88
CA GLY A 148 -7.34 -3.06 11.90
C GLY A 148 -7.92 -2.66 13.26
N SER A 149 -9.14 -3.11 13.55
CA SER A 149 -9.71 -2.87 14.88
C SER A 149 -8.88 -3.62 15.94
N PRO A 150 -8.58 -3.00 17.11
CA PRO A 150 -7.95 -3.70 18.22
C PRO A 150 -8.83 -4.82 18.80
N ASP A 151 -10.13 -4.80 18.51
CA ASP A 151 -11.10 -5.80 18.95
C ASP A 151 -11.10 -6.98 17.97
N GLY A 152 -10.02 -7.77 17.99
CA GLY A 152 -9.91 -8.98 17.20
C GLY A 152 -11.09 -9.96 17.43
N LEU A 153 -11.43 -10.74 16.40
CA LEU A 153 -12.38 -11.84 16.50
C LEU A 153 -11.91 -12.85 17.54
N ARG A 154 -12.79 -13.17 18.50
CA ARG A 154 -12.53 -14.15 19.56
C ARG A 154 -13.27 -15.45 19.30
N VAL A 155 -12.53 -16.55 19.24
CA VAL A 155 -13.05 -17.90 19.01
C VAL A 155 -12.77 -18.74 20.25
N PRO A 156 -13.79 -19.15 21.01
CA PRO A 156 -13.59 -19.98 22.19
C PRO A 156 -13.20 -21.41 21.80
N CYS A 157 -12.34 -22.04 22.60
CA CYS A 157 -12.02 -23.46 22.45
C CYS A 157 -13.20 -24.37 22.83
N PRO A 158 -13.26 -25.62 22.32
CA PRO A 158 -12.27 -26.27 21.46
C PRO A 158 -12.28 -25.74 20.03
N LEU A 159 -11.09 -25.55 19.46
CA LEU A 159 -10.93 -25.12 18.06
C LEU A 159 -11.10 -26.33 17.12
N THR A 160 -11.67 -26.06 15.95
CA THR A 160 -11.80 -27.06 14.87
C THR A 160 -11.31 -26.44 13.56
N SER A 161 -10.67 -27.25 12.72
CA SER A 161 -10.26 -26.82 11.37
C SER A 161 -11.49 -26.56 10.51
N GLY A 162 -11.42 -25.52 9.68
CA GLY A 162 -12.52 -25.13 8.81
C GLY A 162 -12.50 -23.66 8.45
N ILE A 163 -13.52 -23.21 7.73
CA ILE A 163 -13.72 -21.78 7.45
C ILE A 163 -14.17 -21.12 8.75
N LEU A 164 -13.45 -20.07 9.15
CA LEU A 164 -13.81 -19.29 10.33
C LEU A 164 -14.79 -18.18 9.98
N TYR A 165 -14.47 -17.41 8.93
CA TYR A 165 -15.36 -16.40 8.40
C TYR A 165 -15.06 -16.08 6.93
N THR A 166 -16.04 -15.46 6.30
CA THR A 166 -15.93 -14.87 4.97
C THR A 166 -16.47 -13.44 5.05
N TYR A 167 -15.63 -12.48 4.71
CA TYR A 167 -16.07 -11.10 4.50
C TYR A 167 -16.10 -10.80 3.01
N THR A 168 -17.18 -10.16 2.58
CA THR A 168 -17.39 -9.73 1.21
C THR A 168 -17.54 -8.22 1.16
N ASN A 169 -17.03 -7.59 0.09
CA ASN A 169 -17.13 -6.15 -0.14
C ASN A 169 -16.55 -5.29 0.99
N VAL A 170 -15.41 -5.71 1.56
CA VAL A 170 -14.69 -4.92 2.56
C VAL A 170 -14.11 -3.68 1.87
N PRO A 171 -14.43 -2.45 2.32
CA PRO A 171 -13.96 -1.23 1.68
C PRO A 171 -12.47 -1.02 1.90
N LEU A 172 -11.80 -0.48 0.89
CA LEU A 172 -10.43 0.00 0.97
C LEU A 172 -10.41 1.53 0.80
N ILE A 173 -9.48 2.18 1.50
CA ILE A 173 -9.31 3.64 1.47
C ILE A 173 -8.67 4.09 0.14
N GLY A 174 -7.89 3.21 -0.49
CA GLY A 174 -7.23 3.44 -1.76
C GLY A 174 -6.56 2.17 -2.28
N MET A 175 -5.93 2.27 -3.45
CA MET A 175 -5.16 1.19 -4.06
C MET A 175 -3.66 1.45 -3.90
N ILE A 176 -2.86 0.39 -3.91
CA ILE A 176 -1.40 0.49 -4.07
C ILE A 176 -1.06 -0.16 -5.42
N TYR A 177 -0.20 0.50 -6.19
CA TYR A 177 0.34 -0.11 -7.41
C TYR A 177 1.07 -1.42 -7.06
N GLU A 178 0.71 -2.53 -7.72
CA GLU A 178 1.10 -3.92 -7.41
C GLU A 178 0.46 -4.57 -6.16
N GLY A 179 -0.36 -3.82 -5.41
CA GLY A 179 -1.18 -4.35 -4.34
C GLY A 179 -0.75 -3.93 -2.94
N TYR A 180 -1.65 -4.16 -2.00
CA TYR A 180 -1.48 -3.81 -0.58
C TYR A 180 -0.95 -5.03 0.19
N ASN A 181 0.20 -4.91 0.86
CA ASN A 181 0.61 -5.95 1.81
C ASN A 181 -0.10 -5.72 3.14
N TRP A 182 -0.75 -6.75 3.64
CA TRP A 182 -1.44 -6.74 4.91
C TRP A 182 -0.93 -7.87 5.79
N GLU A 183 -0.94 -7.64 7.09
CA GLU A 183 -0.58 -8.65 8.08
C GLU A 183 -1.83 -9.06 8.87
N MET A 184 -2.08 -10.36 8.96
CA MET A 184 -3.04 -10.90 9.90
C MET A 184 -2.31 -11.57 11.04
N ILE A 185 -2.68 -11.16 12.25
CA ILE A 185 -2.09 -11.63 13.49
C ILE A 185 -3.13 -12.43 14.25
N TRP A 186 -2.71 -13.56 14.82
CA TRP A 186 -3.51 -14.32 15.77
C TRP A 186 -2.69 -14.80 16.95
N TRP A 187 -3.38 -15.02 18.07
CA TRP A 187 -2.77 -15.55 19.28
C TRP A 187 -3.79 -16.34 20.09
N ILE A 188 -3.29 -17.32 20.84
CA ILE A 188 -4.08 -18.04 21.84
C ILE A 188 -3.74 -17.45 23.21
N ASN A 189 -4.77 -17.04 23.94
CA ASN A 189 -4.63 -16.58 25.33
C ASN A 189 -4.46 -17.79 26.27
N GLU A 190 -3.27 -18.39 26.27
CA GLU A 190 -2.80 -19.34 27.30
C GLU A 190 -1.88 -18.65 28.32
N TYR A 191 -1.45 -19.36 29.37
CA TYR A 191 -0.43 -18.92 30.35
C TYR A 191 0.92 -18.52 29.69
N ASN A 192 1.14 -18.90 28.42
CA ASN A 192 2.22 -18.44 27.54
C ASN A 192 1.62 -18.08 26.18
N SER A 193 1.38 -16.79 25.93
CA SER A 193 0.82 -16.30 24.67
C SER A 193 1.65 -16.74 23.47
N VAL A 194 1.15 -17.68 22.67
CA VAL A 194 1.72 -18.01 21.34
C VAL A 194 1.20 -16.96 20.36
N TYR A 195 2.13 -16.25 19.73
CA TYR A 195 1.87 -15.21 18.74
C TYR A 195 2.32 -15.71 17.37
N ASP A 196 1.43 -15.67 16.39
CA ASP A 196 1.76 -16.02 15.01
C ASP A 196 1.16 -14.97 14.05
N LYS A 197 1.78 -14.86 12.87
CA LYS A 197 1.42 -13.88 11.86
C LYS A 197 1.50 -14.48 10.46
N GLN A 198 0.57 -14.07 9.60
CA GLN A 198 0.61 -14.34 8.17
C GLN A 198 0.42 -13.06 7.38
N GLU A 199 1.35 -12.84 6.47
CA GLU A 199 1.28 -11.76 5.51
C GLU A 199 0.52 -12.23 4.26
N PHE A 200 -0.31 -11.37 3.70
CA PHE A 200 -1.00 -11.59 2.44
C PHE A 200 -1.06 -10.30 1.63
N THR A 201 -1.16 -10.44 0.31
CA THR A 201 -1.22 -9.30 -0.60
C THR A 201 -2.61 -9.15 -1.21
N ILE A 202 -3.16 -7.95 -1.11
CA ILE A 202 -4.38 -7.52 -1.80
C ILE A 202 -3.95 -6.87 -3.12
N ASN A 203 -3.75 -7.69 -4.16
CA ASN A 203 -3.35 -7.22 -5.50
C ASN A 203 -4.46 -7.33 -6.56
N LYS A 204 -5.62 -7.83 -6.16
CA LYS A 204 -6.82 -7.88 -6.98
C LYS A 204 -7.98 -7.26 -6.24
N TYR A 205 -8.43 -6.14 -6.77
CA TYR A 205 -9.56 -5.39 -6.28
C TYR A 205 -10.79 -5.80 -7.06
N CYS A 206 -11.96 -5.76 -6.41
CA CYS A 206 -13.26 -6.03 -7.03
C CYS A 206 -13.42 -7.47 -7.56
N ASN A 207 -14.27 -8.26 -6.88
CA ASN A 207 -14.68 -9.62 -7.29
C ASN A 207 -13.64 -10.74 -7.17
N ASP A 208 -12.53 -10.53 -6.44
CA ASP A 208 -11.69 -11.65 -6.00
C ASP A 208 -11.80 -11.87 -4.48
N THR A 209 -11.65 -13.13 -4.08
CA THR A 209 -11.60 -13.54 -2.67
C THR A 209 -10.18 -13.98 -2.34
N ILE A 210 -9.57 -13.31 -1.36
CA ILE A 210 -8.29 -13.71 -0.82
C ILE A 210 -8.54 -14.87 0.14
N PHE A 211 -7.77 -15.95 -0.01
CA PHE A 211 -7.85 -17.10 0.88
C PHE A 211 -6.64 -17.08 1.81
N VAL A 212 -6.90 -17.05 3.11
CA VAL A 212 -5.86 -17.08 4.13
C VAL A 212 -6.09 -18.29 5.05
N THR A 213 -5.02 -18.95 5.48
CA THR A 213 -5.09 -20.14 6.32
C THR A 213 -4.20 -19.95 7.55
N ALA A 214 -4.82 -19.64 8.68
CA ALA A 214 -4.12 -19.59 9.96
C ALA A 214 -3.90 -21.01 10.47
N THR A 215 -2.64 -21.40 10.61
CA THR A 215 -2.26 -22.70 11.19
C THR A 215 -2.00 -22.50 12.67
N ILE A 216 -2.53 -23.40 13.48
CA ILE A 216 -2.37 -23.37 14.93
C ILE A 216 -1.82 -24.72 15.38
N GLU A 217 -0.58 -24.69 15.90
CA GLU A 217 0.21 -25.84 16.36
C GLU A 217 0.06 -26.14 17.84
#